data_AF-A0A8X8WMZ1-F1
#
_entry.id   AF-A0A8X8WMZ1-F1
#
_cell.length_a   1.000
_cell.length_b   1.000
_cell.length_c   1.000
_cell.angle_alpha   90.00
_cell.angle_beta   90.00
_cell.angle_gamma   90.00
#
_symmetry.space_group_name_H-M   'P 1'
#
loop_
_entity.id
_entity.type
_entity.pdbx_description
1 polymer ?
#
loop_
_entity_poly.entity_id
_entity_poly.type
_entity_poly.pdbx_seq_one_letter_code
_entity_poly.pdbx_strand_id
1 'polypeptide(L)'
;MWPDLIQKAKEGGVDVIQTYVFWNGHEPEPGKYYFEEIRYDLVKFIKLIKEAGLYVHLRINPYACAEWNFGGFPVWLKYVPGISFRTDNEPFKAAMQKFTTMIVDMMKAEKLYETQGGPIILSQIENEYGPMEYELGAPAVGYTEWAAKMAVDLGTGVPWIMCKQDDAPDPIVSIAPFSHLSFSSGLVQFFCPHS
;
A
#
# COMPACT_ATOMS: atom_id res chain seq x y z
N MET A 1 -13.15 11.58 -14.55
CA MET A 1 -11.80 11.04 -14.84
C MET A 1 -11.70 9.57 -14.46
N TRP A 2 -11.84 9.18 -13.18
CA TRP A 2 -11.65 7.76 -12.78
C TRP A 2 -12.48 6.74 -13.55
N PRO A 3 -13.81 6.90 -13.74
CA PRO A 3 -14.58 5.89 -14.49
C PRO A 3 -14.07 5.70 -15.92
N ASP A 4 -13.69 6.78 -16.60
CA ASP A 4 -13.15 6.75 -17.97
C ASP A 4 -11.76 6.06 -18.01
N LEU A 5 -10.89 6.35 -17.06
CA LEU A 5 -9.57 5.71 -16.97
C LEU A 5 -9.66 4.21 -16.64
N ILE A 6 -10.55 3.85 -15.71
CA ILE A 6 -10.81 2.45 -15.33
C ILE A 6 -11.37 1.70 -16.53
N GLN A 7 -12.31 2.30 -17.26
CA GLN A 7 -12.91 1.69 -18.44
C GLN A 7 -11.87 1.47 -19.56
N LYS A 8 -10.99 2.46 -19.80
CA LYS A 8 -9.88 2.30 -20.76
C LYS A 8 -8.91 1.21 -20.36
N ALA A 9 -8.60 1.05 -19.08
CA ALA A 9 -7.77 -0.06 -18.61
C ALA A 9 -8.45 -1.41 -18.89
N LYS A 10 -9.74 -1.53 -18.58
CA LYS A 10 -10.52 -2.73 -18.89
C LYS A 10 -10.52 -3.07 -20.39
N GLU A 11 -10.77 -2.06 -21.24
CA GLU A 11 -10.73 -2.22 -22.70
C GLU A 11 -9.33 -2.57 -23.21
N GLY A 12 -8.29 -2.13 -22.50
CA GLY A 12 -6.89 -2.49 -22.74
C GLY A 12 -6.51 -3.90 -22.27
N GLY A 13 -7.42 -4.70 -21.73
CA GLY A 13 -7.16 -6.07 -21.27
C GLY A 13 -6.49 -6.16 -19.89
N VAL A 14 -6.68 -5.14 -19.04
CA VAL A 14 -6.24 -5.17 -17.65
C VAL A 14 -7.27 -5.89 -16.79
N ASP A 15 -6.80 -6.78 -15.92
CA ASP A 15 -7.66 -7.49 -14.95
C ASP A 15 -7.54 -6.93 -13.53
N VAL A 16 -6.40 -6.30 -13.22
CA VAL A 16 -6.07 -5.78 -11.90
C VAL A 16 -5.57 -4.34 -12.00
N ILE A 17 -6.20 -3.44 -11.24
CA ILE A 17 -5.71 -2.08 -11.04
C ILE A 17 -4.85 -2.03 -9.78
N GLN A 18 -3.64 -1.50 -9.92
CA GLN A 18 -2.73 -1.32 -8.80
C GLN A 18 -2.67 0.17 -8.41
N THR A 19 -2.74 0.45 -7.10
CA THR A 19 -2.61 1.82 -6.56
C THR A 19 -1.87 1.83 -5.24
N TYR A 20 -1.13 2.92 -4.98
CA TYR A 20 -0.62 3.25 -3.66
C TYR A 20 -1.69 3.92 -2.80
N VAL A 21 -1.45 3.93 -1.49
CA VAL A 21 -2.13 4.79 -0.52
C VAL A 21 -1.15 5.87 -0.07
N PHE A 22 -1.52 7.14 -0.24
CA PHE A 22 -0.62 8.27 0.05
C PHE A 22 -0.89 8.84 1.45
N TRP A 23 -0.13 8.38 2.44
CA TRP A 23 -0.34 8.75 3.85
C TRP A 23 -0.37 10.27 4.08
N ASN A 24 0.57 11.03 3.52
CA ASN A 24 0.62 12.48 3.67
C ASN A 24 -0.63 13.23 3.17
N GLY A 25 -1.30 12.72 2.15
CA GLY A 25 -2.56 13.28 1.65
C GLY A 25 -3.73 12.93 2.57
N HIS A 26 -3.69 11.75 3.17
CA HIS A 26 -4.73 11.26 4.07
C HIS A 26 -4.57 11.68 5.52
N GLU A 27 -3.40 12.13 5.97
CA GLU A 27 -3.17 12.62 7.35
C GLU A 27 -2.29 13.89 7.31
N PRO A 28 -2.83 15.04 6.85
CA PRO A 28 -2.08 16.29 6.76
C PRO A 28 -1.64 16.83 8.13
N GLU A 29 -2.38 16.50 9.19
CA GLU A 29 -2.04 16.79 10.58
C GLU A 29 -2.15 15.51 11.43
N PRO A 30 -1.36 15.37 12.51
CA PRO A 30 -1.40 14.17 13.35
C PRO A 30 -2.82 13.90 13.88
N GLY A 31 -3.35 12.71 13.56
CA GLY A 31 -4.67 12.24 13.96
C GLY A 31 -5.86 12.84 13.20
N LYS A 32 -5.64 13.72 12.21
CA LYS A 32 -6.71 14.28 11.38
C LYS A 32 -6.68 13.66 9.99
N TYR A 33 -7.63 12.77 9.76
CA TYR A 33 -7.71 12.03 8.51
C TYR A 33 -8.58 12.71 7.45
N TYR A 34 -8.17 12.62 6.18
CA TYR A 34 -8.82 13.26 5.06
C TYR A 34 -9.11 12.28 3.91
N PHE A 35 -10.41 12.03 3.68
CA PHE A 35 -10.92 11.13 2.63
C PHE A 35 -12.14 11.71 1.88
N GLU A 36 -12.53 12.96 2.19
CA GLU A 36 -13.80 13.53 1.72
C GLU A 36 -13.73 14.10 0.30
N GLU A 37 -12.57 14.62 -0.09
CA GLU A 37 -12.38 15.11 -1.45
C GLU A 37 -12.35 13.96 -2.43
N ILE A 38 -13.01 14.13 -3.57
CA ILE A 38 -13.15 13.09 -4.59
C ILE A 38 -11.81 12.45 -4.95
N ARG A 39 -10.70 13.21 -4.99
CA ARG A 39 -9.36 12.69 -5.35
C ARG A 39 -8.69 11.83 -4.25
N TYR A 40 -9.12 11.99 -3.00
CA TYR A 40 -8.63 11.25 -1.83
C TYR A 40 -9.67 10.25 -1.29
N ASP A 41 -10.81 10.11 -1.95
CA ASP A 41 -11.83 9.11 -1.60
C ASP A 41 -11.41 7.72 -2.11
N LEU A 42 -10.51 7.09 -1.35
CA LEU A 42 -9.94 5.77 -1.65
C LEU A 42 -11.01 4.68 -1.74
N VAL A 43 -11.99 4.70 -0.83
CA VAL A 43 -13.10 3.73 -0.80
C VAL A 43 -13.91 3.83 -2.08
N LYS A 44 -14.27 5.05 -2.51
CA LYS A 44 -15.02 5.25 -3.75
C LYS A 44 -14.20 4.84 -4.97
N PHE A 45 -12.91 5.14 -5.01
CA PHE A 45 -12.05 4.69 -6.11
C PHE A 45 -12.06 3.15 -6.25
N ILE A 46 -11.89 2.43 -5.15
CA ILE A 46 -11.91 0.96 -5.14
C ILE A 46 -13.29 0.41 -5.52
N LYS A 47 -14.39 1.05 -5.07
CA LYS A 47 -15.75 0.68 -5.47
C LYS A 47 -15.99 0.87 -6.97
N LEU A 48 -15.48 1.95 -7.57
CA LEU A 48 -15.56 2.15 -9.03
C LEU A 48 -14.81 1.06 -9.81
N ILE A 49 -13.66 0.59 -9.29
CA ILE A 49 -12.92 -0.52 -9.90
C ILE A 49 -13.74 -1.82 -9.82
N LYS A 50 -14.39 -2.08 -8.67
CA LYS A 50 -15.31 -3.21 -8.49
C LYS A 50 -16.48 -3.15 -9.47
N GLU A 51 -17.10 -1.98 -9.63
CA GLU A 51 -18.23 -1.77 -10.55
C GLU A 51 -17.82 -2.05 -12.01
N ALA A 52 -16.58 -1.73 -12.37
CA ALA A 52 -16.02 -2.10 -13.67
C ALA A 52 -15.71 -3.59 -13.79
N GLY A 53 -15.78 -4.38 -12.73
CA GLY A 53 -15.49 -5.83 -12.73
C GLY A 53 -13.99 -6.15 -12.78
N LEU A 54 -13.15 -5.24 -12.27
CA LEU A 54 -11.71 -5.43 -12.15
C LEU A 54 -11.32 -5.69 -10.68
N TYR A 55 -10.16 -6.30 -10.47
CA TYR A 55 -9.58 -6.50 -9.15
C TYR A 55 -8.63 -5.37 -8.76
N VAL A 56 -8.22 -5.35 -7.49
CA VAL A 56 -7.30 -4.36 -6.93
C VAL A 56 -6.10 -5.02 -6.25
N HIS A 57 -4.91 -4.50 -6.56
CA HIS A 57 -3.72 -4.65 -5.74
C HIS A 57 -3.49 -3.34 -4.97
N LEU A 58 -3.74 -3.38 -3.65
CA LEU A 58 -3.68 -2.19 -2.79
C LEU A 58 -2.34 -2.09 -2.08
N ARG A 59 -1.51 -1.11 -2.46
CA ARG A 59 -0.18 -0.90 -1.88
C ARG A 59 -0.29 0.10 -0.74
N ILE A 60 -0.51 -0.40 0.47
CA ILE A 60 -0.86 0.40 1.67
C ILE A 60 0.35 1.14 2.24
N ASN A 61 1.56 0.71 1.88
CA ASN A 61 2.87 1.21 2.30
C ASN A 61 2.85 2.63 2.89
N PRO A 62 3.38 2.86 4.11
CA PRO A 62 3.56 4.24 4.55
C PRO A 62 4.65 4.96 3.73
N TYR A 63 5.62 4.23 3.17
CA TYR A 63 6.55 4.72 2.15
C TYR A 63 6.16 4.19 0.77
N ALA A 64 5.67 5.06 -0.11
CA ALA A 64 5.28 4.74 -1.48
C ALA A 64 6.43 4.94 -2.49
N CYS A 65 7.45 5.73 -2.15
CA CYS A 65 8.36 6.33 -3.13
C CYS A 65 7.56 7.13 -4.18
N ALA A 66 7.21 6.47 -5.28
CA ALA A 66 6.21 6.86 -6.28
C ALA A 66 6.42 8.26 -6.89
N GLU A 67 7.65 8.78 -6.85
CA GLU A 67 7.98 10.16 -7.21
C GLU A 67 7.07 11.17 -6.49
N TRP A 68 6.54 10.78 -5.32
CA TRP A 68 5.56 11.51 -4.55
C TRP A 68 6.25 12.28 -3.43
N ASN A 69 5.67 13.42 -3.05
CA ASN A 69 6.24 14.30 -2.04
C ASN A 69 6.59 13.52 -0.76
N PHE A 70 7.85 13.63 -0.34
CA PHE A 70 8.43 12.95 0.83
C PHE A 70 8.19 11.42 0.87
N GLY A 71 8.07 10.79 -0.31
CA GLY A 71 7.85 9.35 -0.45
C GLY A 71 6.51 8.88 0.12
N GLY A 72 5.54 9.78 0.34
CA GLY A 72 4.26 9.47 0.96
C GLY A 72 4.18 9.75 2.46
N PHE A 73 5.30 9.98 3.15
CA PHE A 73 5.26 10.29 4.58
C PHE A 73 4.70 11.69 4.85
N PRO A 74 3.86 11.87 5.87
CA PRO A 74 3.50 13.20 6.34
C PRO A 74 4.72 13.95 6.87
N VAL A 75 4.87 15.23 6.52
CA VAL A 75 6.02 16.04 6.94
C VAL A 75 6.10 16.18 8.47
N TRP A 76 4.95 16.23 9.16
CA TRP A 76 4.89 16.29 10.62
C TRP A 76 5.54 15.08 11.29
N LEU A 77 5.58 13.93 10.62
CA LEU A 77 6.14 12.69 11.16
C LEU A 77 7.62 12.86 11.48
N LYS A 78 8.35 13.65 10.69
CA LYS A 78 9.78 13.95 10.90
C LYS A 78 10.08 14.62 12.24
N TYR A 79 9.11 15.31 12.82
CA TYR A 79 9.28 16.07 14.07
C TYR A 79 8.82 15.29 15.31
N VAL A 80 8.40 14.04 15.15
CA VAL A 80 8.11 13.16 16.29
C VAL A 80 9.42 12.88 17.05
N PRO A 81 9.45 13.08 18.39
CA PRO A 81 10.66 12.87 19.17
C PRO A 81 11.23 11.45 19.02
N GLY A 82 12.53 11.37 18.71
CA GLY A 82 13.25 10.10 18.60
C GLY A 82 12.92 9.28 17.34
N ILE A 83 12.25 9.87 16.35
CA ILE A 83 11.86 9.13 15.15
C ILE A 83 13.06 8.87 14.22
N SER A 84 13.10 7.65 13.69
CA SER A 84 13.98 7.25 12.60
C SER A 84 13.17 6.43 11.61
N PHE A 85 13.16 6.83 10.34
CA PHE A 85 12.29 6.22 9.35
C PHE A 85 12.84 4.89 8.84
N ARG A 86 11.93 3.97 8.51
CA ARG A 86 12.22 2.71 7.81
C ARG A 86 13.36 1.93 8.47
N THR A 87 13.29 1.81 9.79
CA THR A 87 14.22 1.01 10.61
C THR A 87 13.50 0.59 11.88
N ASP A 88 14.15 -0.23 12.70
CA ASP A 88 13.59 -0.72 13.96
C ASP A 88 13.56 0.41 15.01
N ASN A 89 12.55 1.27 14.88
CA ASN A 89 12.35 2.47 15.66
C ASN A 89 10.90 2.53 16.15
N GLU A 90 10.70 2.43 17.45
CA GLU A 90 9.36 2.36 18.06
C GLU A 90 8.42 3.53 17.68
N PRO A 91 8.85 4.81 17.71
CA PRO A 91 8.01 5.90 17.23
C PRO A 91 7.54 5.72 15.78
N PHE A 92 8.42 5.28 14.88
CA PHE A 92 8.09 5.02 13.49
C PHE A 92 7.15 3.82 13.34
N LYS A 93 7.47 2.69 13.99
CA LYS A 93 6.67 1.46 13.98
C LYS A 93 5.25 1.70 14.47
N ALA A 94 5.09 2.43 15.57
CA ALA A 94 3.78 2.78 16.12
C ALA A 94 2.96 3.65 15.15
N ALA A 95 3.59 4.65 14.51
CA ALA A 95 2.92 5.52 13.56
C ALA A 95 2.51 4.75 12.27
N MET A 96 3.43 3.95 11.73
CA MET A 96 3.17 3.07 10.57
C MET A 96 2.04 2.10 10.86
N GLN A 97 2.11 1.36 11.96
CA GLN A 97 1.08 0.39 12.33
C GLN A 97 -0.28 1.07 12.50
N LYS A 98 -0.34 2.24 13.14
CA LYS A 98 -1.60 2.99 13.30
C LYS A 98 -2.23 3.33 11.94
N PHE A 99 -1.45 3.86 11.01
CA PHE A 99 -1.96 4.23 9.69
C PHE A 99 -2.36 2.99 8.87
N THR A 100 -1.51 1.96 8.82
CA THR A 100 -1.81 0.72 8.09
C THR A 100 -3.06 0.03 8.65
N THR A 101 -3.20 -0.05 9.98
CA THR A 101 -4.39 -0.62 10.64
C THR A 101 -5.65 0.15 10.24
N MET A 102 -5.60 1.49 10.29
CA MET A 102 -6.74 2.33 9.91
C MET A 102 -7.19 2.10 8.46
N ILE A 103 -6.24 2.00 7.52
CA ILE A 103 -6.57 1.70 6.11
C ILE A 103 -7.19 0.31 5.98
N VAL A 104 -6.59 -0.72 6.61
CA VAL A 104 -7.13 -2.09 6.54
C VAL A 104 -8.53 -2.18 7.15
N ASP A 105 -8.75 -1.55 8.30
CA ASP A 105 -10.05 -1.54 8.97
C ASP A 105 -11.11 -0.82 8.12
N MET A 106 -10.74 0.27 7.46
CA MET A 106 -11.63 0.98 6.52
C MET A 106 -12.02 0.07 5.34
N MET A 107 -11.06 -0.63 4.73
CA MET A 107 -11.34 -1.56 3.63
C MET A 107 -12.22 -2.74 4.10
N LYS A 108 -11.98 -3.25 5.31
CA LYS A 108 -12.78 -4.32 5.91
C LYS A 108 -14.21 -3.91 6.21
N ALA A 109 -14.41 -2.71 6.78
CA ALA A 109 -15.73 -2.17 7.10
C ALA A 109 -16.60 -2.06 5.84
N GLU A 110 -15.99 -1.70 4.72
CA GLU A 110 -16.63 -1.57 3.41
C GLU A 110 -16.68 -2.89 2.60
N LYS A 111 -16.21 -4.01 3.19
CA LYS A 111 -16.15 -5.34 2.56
C LYS A 111 -15.41 -5.33 1.22
N LEU A 112 -14.26 -4.66 1.17
CA LEU A 112 -13.49 -4.46 -0.05
C LEU A 112 -12.42 -5.54 -0.30
N TYR A 113 -12.11 -6.39 0.68
CA TYR A 113 -11.27 -7.57 0.44
C TYR A 113 -12.03 -8.69 -0.28
N GLU A 114 -11.35 -9.44 -1.14
CA GLU A 114 -11.96 -10.49 -1.98
C GLU A 114 -12.65 -11.57 -1.14
N THR A 115 -12.07 -11.97 0.00
CA THR A 115 -12.71 -12.89 0.95
C THR A 115 -14.02 -12.38 1.56
N GLN A 116 -14.32 -11.08 1.41
CA GLN A 116 -15.57 -10.44 1.81
C GLN A 116 -16.49 -10.13 0.61
N GLY A 117 -16.11 -10.55 -0.60
CA GLY A 117 -16.78 -10.26 -1.87
C GLY A 117 -16.37 -8.92 -2.50
N GLY A 118 -15.27 -8.31 -2.06
CA GLY A 118 -14.70 -7.07 -2.62
C GLY A 118 -13.66 -7.31 -3.73
N PRO A 119 -13.10 -6.24 -4.33
CA PRO A 119 -12.15 -6.40 -5.44
C PRO A 119 -10.69 -6.55 -5.00
N ILE A 120 -10.33 -6.27 -3.73
CA ILE A 120 -8.91 -6.28 -3.30
C ILE A 120 -8.44 -7.72 -3.13
N ILE A 121 -7.51 -8.15 -4.00
CA ILE A 121 -6.96 -9.52 -4.02
C ILE A 121 -5.54 -9.60 -3.46
N LEU A 122 -4.84 -8.46 -3.36
CA LEU A 122 -3.47 -8.37 -2.90
C LEU A 122 -3.29 -7.08 -2.09
N SER A 123 -2.51 -7.15 -1.03
CA SER A 123 -2.03 -5.96 -0.29
C SER A 123 -0.51 -5.92 -0.29
N GLN A 124 0.09 -4.73 -0.33
CA GLN A 124 1.54 -4.57 -0.16
C GLN A 124 1.85 -3.82 1.12
N ILE A 125 2.89 -4.27 1.82
CA ILE A 125 3.55 -3.56 2.92
C ILE A 125 4.97 -3.19 2.49
N GLU A 126 5.43 -2.00 2.88
CA GLU A 126 6.72 -1.45 2.45
C GLU A 126 6.93 -1.36 0.91
N ASN A 127 7.97 -0.65 0.50
CA ASN A 127 8.29 -0.45 -0.90
C ASN A 127 9.80 -0.48 -1.15
N GLU A 128 10.25 -1.51 -1.85
CA GLU A 128 11.64 -1.65 -2.27
C GLU A 128 12.62 -1.49 -1.09
N TYR A 129 12.33 -2.17 0.02
CA TYR A 129 13.13 -2.03 1.24
C TYR A 129 14.40 -2.89 1.23
N GLY A 130 14.43 -4.02 0.53
CA GLY A 130 15.58 -4.93 0.49
C GLY A 130 16.93 -4.28 0.19
N PRO A 131 17.07 -3.35 -0.79
CA PRO A 131 18.33 -2.64 -1.00
C PRO A 131 18.77 -1.79 0.21
N MET A 132 17.82 -1.16 0.90
CA MET A 132 18.09 -0.38 2.12
C MET A 132 18.42 -1.29 3.30
N GLU A 133 17.74 -2.43 3.41
CA GLU A 133 18.04 -3.44 4.42
C GLU A 133 19.45 -3.99 4.30
N TYR A 134 19.88 -4.29 3.07
CA TYR A 134 21.24 -4.74 2.79
C TYR A 134 22.29 -3.72 3.26
N GLU A 135 22.05 -2.42 3.07
CA GLU A 135 22.96 -1.35 3.52
C GLU A 135 22.96 -1.16 5.04
N LEU A 136 21.80 -1.28 5.68
CA LEU A 136 21.61 -1.02 7.12
C LEU A 136 21.95 -2.23 8.01
N GLY A 137 21.95 -3.44 7.46
CA GLY A 137 22.29 -4.67 8.17
C GLY A 137 21.26 -5.08 9.24
N ALA A 138 21.72 -5.69 10.32
CA ALA A 138 20.85 -6.38 11.30
C ALA A 138 19.65 -5.57 11.84
N PRO A 139 19.74 -4.26 12.14
CA PRO A 139 18.58 -3.48 12.58
C PRO A 139 17.45 -3.37 11.54
N ALA A 140 17.78 -3.45 10.25
CA ALA A 140 16.79 -3.41 9.19
C ALA A 140 16.07 -4.76 9.01
N VAL A 141 16.76 -5.88 9.27
CA VAL A 141 16.14 -7.22 9.29
C VAL A 141 15.03 -7.31 10.32
N GLY A 142 15.30 -6.83 11.54
CA GLY A 142 14.27 -6.80 12.60
C GLY A 142 13.05 -5.94 12.22
N TYR A 143 13.27 -4.87 11.45
CA TYR A 143 12.17 -4.06 10.90
C TYR A 143 11.39 -4.77 9.80
N THR A 144 12.06 -5.46 8.86
CA THR A 144 11.44 -6.26 7.79
C THR A 144 10.54 -7.35 8.38
N GLU A 145 11.06 -8.13 9.33
CA GLU A 145 10.31 -9.17 10.03
C GLU A 145 9.10 -8.58 10.77
N TRP A 146 9.28 -7.46 11.47
CA TRP A 146 8.20 -6.77 12.17
C TRP A 146 7.12 -6.27 11.20
N ALA A 147 7.50 -5.63 10.10
CA ALA A 147 6.56 -5.04 9.15
C ALA A 147 5.72 -6.12 8.47
N ALA A 148 6.35 -7.21 8.05
CA ALA A 148 5.68 -8.38 7.49
C ALA A 148 4.71 -9.01 8.49
N LYS A 149 5.17 -9.25 9.73
CA LYS A 149 4.32 -9.82 10.78
C LYS A 149 3.13 -8.92 11.09
N MET A 150 3.36 -7.62 11.27
CA MET A 150 2.30 -6.64 11.53
C MET A 150 1.25 -6.68 10.44
N ALA A 151 1.64 -6.68 9.17
CA ALA A 151 0.73 -6.73 8.03
C ALA A 151 -0.11 -8.02 8.00
N VAL A 152 0.52 -9.18 8.21
CA VAL A 152 -0.16 -10.48 8.24
C VAL A 152 -1.14 -10.58 9.41
N ASP A 153 -0.75 -10.10 10.59
CA ASP A 153 -1.59 -10.09 11.80
C ASP A 153 -2.85 -9.23 11.63
N LEU A 154 -2.87 -8.26 10.71
CA LEU A 154 -4.07 -7.50 10.39
C LEU A 154 -5.16 -8.37 9.76
N GLY A 155 -4.86 -9.59 9.29
CA GLY A 155 -5.86 -10.60 8.92
C GLY A 155 -6.80 -10.12 7.81
N THR A 156 -6.25 -9.63 6.69
CA THR A 156 -7.01 -9.14 5.52
C THR A 156 -7.76 -10.26 4.80
N GLY A 157 -7.32 -11.51 4.96
CA GLY A 157 -7.85 -12.68 4.25
C GLY A 157 -7.24 -12.89 2.86
N VAL A 158 -6.45 -11.94 2.37
CA VAL A 158 -5.76 -12.00 1.06
C VAL A 158 -4.25 -11.97 1.23
N PRO A 159 -3.47 -12.46 0.25
CA PRO A 159 -2.01 -12.45 0.35
C PRO A 159 -1.43 -11.04 0.49
N TRP A 160 -0.32 -10.97 1.22
CA TRP A 160 0.51 -9.77 1.32
C TRP A 160 1.77 -9.91 0.48
N ILE A 161 2.24 -8.80 -0.06
CA ILE A 161 3.41 -8.70 -0.94
C ILE A 161 4.43 -7.73 -0.34
N MET A 162 5.71 -7.98 -0.62
CA MET A 162 6.80 -7.00 -0.53
C MET A 162 7.58 -6.99 -1.86
N CYS A 163 7.86 -5.81 -2.40
CA CYS A 163 8.60 -5.69 -3.67
C CYS A 163 10.09 -5.40 -3.43
N LYS A 164 10.97 -5.99 -4.24
CA LYS A 164 12.44 -6.03 -4.03
C LYS A 164 12.81 -6.40 -2.59
N GLN A 165 12.28 -7.53 -2.12
CA GLN A 165 12.52 -8.02 -0.77
C GLN A 165 12.83 -9.52 -0.82
N ASP A 166 14.06 -9.88 -1.18
CA ASP A 166 14.41 -11.27 -1.50
C ASP A 166 14.26 -12.23 -0.30
N ASP A 167 14.31 -11.69 0.91
CA ASP A 167 14.17 -12.35 2.21
C ASP A 167 12.82 -12.07 2.90
N ALA A 168 11.78 -11.70 2.13
CA ALA A 168 10.45 -11.51 2.69
C ALA A 168 9.99 -12.77 3.45
N PRO A 169 9.61 -12.65 4.74
CA PRO A 169 9.28 -13.81 5.55
C PRO A 169 7.90 -14.38 5.18
N ASP A 170 7.78 -15.70 5.23
CA ASP A 170 6.49 -16.38 5.00
C ASP A 170 5.40 -15.83 5.95
N PRO A 171 4.14 -15.66 5.48
CA PRO A 171 3.61 -15.99 4.14
C PRO A 171 3.66 -14.82 3.13
N ILE A 172 4.50 -13.80 3.34
CA ILE A 172 4.62 -12.69 2.40
C ILE A 172 5.19 -13.17 1.07
N VAL A 173 4.56 -12.79 -0.04
CA VAL A 173 5.09 -13.06 -1.38
C VAL A 173 6.08 -11.96 -1.76
N SER A 174 7.35 -12.33 -1.98
CA SER A 174 8.32 -11.43 -2.56
C SER A 174 8.10 -11.28 -4.07
N ILE A 175 8.10 -10.04 -4.57
CA ILE A 175 8.07 -9.76 -6.01
C ILE A 175 9.32 -9.00 -6.45
N ALA A 176 9.92 -9.46 -7.56
CA ALA A 176 11.03 -8.78 -8.21
C ALA A 176 10.51 -7.53 -8.95
N PRO A 177 11.34 -6.50 -9.16
CA PRO A 177 10.91 -5.22 -9.74
C PRO A 177 10.47 -5.31 -11.20
N PHE A 178 10.75 -6.43 -11.86
CA PHE A 178 10.33 -6.74 -13.23
C PHE A 178 9.58 -8.09 -13.35
N SER A 179 9.23 -8.74 -12.23
CA SER A 179 8.33 -9.88 -12.33
C SER A 179 6.93 -9.34 -12.62
N HIS A 180 6.56 -9.33 -13.90
CA HIS A 180 5.18 -9.51 -14.27
C HIS A 180 4.67 -10.70 -13.45
N LEU A 181 3.69 -10.48 -12.57
CA LEU A 181 2.86 -11.57 -12.09
C LEU A 181 2.19 -12.14 -13.34
N SER A 182 2.82 -13.13 -13.98
CA SER A 182 2.28 -13.84 -15.13
C SER A 182 1.18 -14.79 -14.65
N PHE A 183 0.11 -14.24 -14.11
CA PHE A 183 -1.20 -14.64 -14.61
C PHE A 183 -1.28 -14.04 -16.01
N SER A 184 -1.90 -14.69 -16.98
CA SER A 184 -1.92 -14.27 -18.40
C SER A 184 -2.70 -12.97 -18.69
N SER A 185 -2.60 -11.97 -17.80
CA SER A 185 -3.51 -10.85 -17.58
C SER A 185 -2.72 -9.57 -17.34
N GLY A 186 -3.03 -8.49 -18.07
CA GLY A 186 -2.34 -7.21 -17.96
C GLY A 186 -2.49 -6.55 -16.59
N LEU A 187 -1.43 -5.92 -16.10
CA LEU A 187 -1.41 -5.11 -14.86
C LEU A 187 -1.11 -3.65 -15.25
N VAL A 188 -1.93 -2.70 -14.80
CA VAL A 188 -1.66 -1.27 -14.95
C VAL A 188 -1.61 -0.59 -13.58
N GLN A 189 -0.53 0.15 -13.35
CA GLN A 189 -0.36 0.98 -12.16
C GLN A 189 -0.93 2.37 -12.40
N PHE A 190 -1.87 2.78 -11.56
CA PHE A 190 -2.42 4.13 -11.58
C PHE A 190 -1.70 4.99 -10.54
N PHE A 191 -1.21 6.15 -10.99
CA PHE A 191 -0.77 7.23 -10.12
C PHE A 191 -1.92 8.22 -9.96
N CYS A 192 -2.16 8.71 -8.74
CA CYS A 192 -3.00 9.89 -8.56
C CYS A 192 -2.29 11.06 -9.28
N PRO A 193 -2.87 11.67 -10.31
CA PRO A 193 -2.14 12.62 -11.14
C PRO A 193 -1.72 13.86 -10.32
N HIS A 194 -0.47 14.26 -10.51
CA HIS A 194 -0.01 15.60 -10.18
C HIS A 194 -0.42 16.57 -11.28
N SER A 195 -0.94 17.73 -10.85
CA SER A 195 -1.38 18.91 -11.64
C SER A 195 -2.58 18.75 -12.57
#